data_AF-A0A956TDF6-F1
#
_entry.id   AF-A0A956TDF6-F1
#
_cell.length_a   1.000
_cell.length_b   1.000
_cell.length_c   1.000
_cell.angle_alpha   90.00
_cell.angle_beta   90.00
_cell.angle_gamma   90.00
#
_symmetry.space_group_name_H-M   'P 1'
#
loop_
_entity.id
_entity.type
_entity.pdbx_description
1 polymer ?
#
loop_
_entity_poly.entity_id
_entity_poly.type
_entity_poly.pdbx_seq_one_letter_code
_entity_poly.pdbx_strand_id
1 'polypeptide(L)'
;MSELERYLSAQQSQGNRDSQGFFTLDQGRALAKIREYQLASPHEFILKLVASAVAAGATYFFIEQSRTRLLIERDGRAFTFDELSNIFSAVLVSQANQEVAAVRELAVGLNGALHFRPRWVQVISSSEQGSVRLRLDSNQLTVERFQEATHQREFQGFGLEEDSADRTYFELEGMQRSPLELLKGVVQGAGEIVALRQRAALCGLKVRLNGAPLDLTPDLGTPLIVTRSGRPGVRLPRVRVKAPNLSSSFDFPEADYCWLALQPKPESHIQVVLHGVTYPARLKYACFGLQAIVSVPGLRTDLSGSAIVENEAFETVLETLSRQIDGLVTRLTAGLERLPVEARIEATDLLDHYAINCFENGQHERAEGIFKRLRPVRTNTLTGRYDMAERFARWSRQYRDAGVDTEASYYYRGI
;
A
#
# COMPACT_ATOMS: atom_id res chain seq x y z
N MET A 1 -37.42 19.97 16.44
CA MET A 1 -37.50 19.86 14.96
C MET A 1 -37.38 21.25 14.38
N SER A 2 -36.40 21.45 13.52
CA SER A 2 -36.18 22.74 12.85
C SER A 2 -37.25 23.00 11.78
N GLU A 3 -37.47 24.27 11.44
CA GLU A 3 -38.44 24.68 10.42
C GLU A 3 -38.13 24.08 9.04
N LEU A 4 -36.83 23.88 8.76
CA LEU A 4 -36.31 23.21 7.57
C LEU A 4 -36.74 21.74 7.51
N GLU A 5 -36.68 21.01 8.62
CA GLU A 5 -37.12 19.59 8.67
C GLU A 5 -38.61 19.44 8.38
N ARG A 6 -39.43 20.38 8.87
CA ARG A 6 -40.88 20.43 8.56
C ARG A 6 -41.13 20.69 7.09
N TYR A 7 -40.42 21.66 6.51
CA TYR A 7 -40.54 21.99 5.10
C TYR A 7 -40.13 20.82 4.20
N LEU A 8 -39.00 20.16 4.51
CA LEU A 8 -38.52 19.00 3.76
C LEU A 8 -39.47 17.80 3.87
N SER A 9 -40.03 17.53 5.07
CA SER A 9 -41.07 16.50 5.24
C SER A 9 -42.34 16.79 4.45
N ALA A 10 -42.79 18.06 4.44
CA ALA A 10 -43.97 18.45 3.66
C ALA A 10 -43.73 18.25 2.15
N GLN A 11 -42.55 18.64 1.64
CA GLN A 11 -42.19 18.42 0.23
C GLN A 11 -42.06 16.94 -0.13
N GLN A 12 -41.46 16.10 0.74
CA GLN A 12 -41.40 14.65 0.53
C GLN A 12 -42.79 14.00 0.52
N SER A 13 -43.71 14.47 1.36
CA SER A 13 -45.08 13.95 1.42
C SER A 13 -45.93 14.31 0.19
N GLN A 14 -45.54 15.35 -0.56
CA GLN A 14 -46.20 15.77 -1.80
C GLN A 14 -45.55 15.16 -3.05
N GLY A 15 -44.35 14.58 -2.92
CA GLY A 15 -43.64 13.91 -4.00
C GLY A 15 -44.17 12.50 -4.22
N ASN A 16 -45.02 12.30 -5.22
CA ASN A 16 -45.41 10.97 -5.66
C ASN A 16 -44.23 10.33 -6.41
N ARG A 17 -43.75 9.17 -5.96
CA ARG A 17 -42.57 8.49 -6.53
C ARG A 17 -42.96 7.87 -7.88
N ASP A 18 -42.88 8.67 -8.94
CA ASP A 18 -43.48 8.42 -10.26
C ASP A 18 -42.83 7.24 -11.03
N SER A 19 -41.62 6.81 -10.68
CA SER A 19 -41.02 5.60 -11.26
C SER A 19 -39.85 5.05 -10.43
N GLN A 20 -39.73 3.72 -10.39
CA GLN A 20 -38.46 3.05 -10.15
C GLN A 20 -37.90 2.68 -11.52
N GLY A 21 -36.84 3.36 -11.94
CA GLY A 21 -36.10 3.02 -13.16
C GLY A 21 -34.81 2.28 -12.81
N PHE A 22 -34.46 1.28 -13.59
CA PHE A 22 -33.10 0.75 -13.61
C PHE A 22 -32.31 1.54 -14.65
N PHE A 23 -31.17 2.11 -14.26
CA PHE A 23 -30.25 2.69 -15.24
C PHE A 23 -29.56 1.55 -15.99
N THR A 24 -30.00 1.29 -17.22
CA THR A 24 -29.24 0.42 -18.13
C THR A 24 -28.06 1.21 -18.68
N LEU A 25 -26.86 0.76 -18.38
CA LEU A 25 -25.63 1.38 -18.86
C LEU A 25 -25.33 0.86 -20.28
N ASP A 26 -25.20 1.76 -21.25
CA ASP A 26 -24.63 1.43 -22.56
C ASP A 26 -23.17 1.02 -22.36
N GLN A 27 -22.91 -0.28 -22.42
CA GLN A 27 -21.58 -0.85 -22.19
C GLN A 27 -20.54 -0.31 -23.18
N GLY A 28 -20.93 -0.04 -24.43
CA GLY A 28 -20.02 0.51 -25.44
C GLY A 28 -19.60 1.94 -25.12
N ARG A 29 -20.54 2.79 -24.72
CA ARG A 29 -20.23 4.16 -24.26
C ARG A 29 -19.49 4.18 -22.93
N ALA A 30 -19.82 3.28 -22.00
CA ALA A 30 -19.12 3.14 -20.74
C ALA A 30 -17.67 2.68 -20.96
N LEU A 31 -17.44 1.71 -21.84
CA LEU A 31 -16.12 1.27 -22.29
C LEU A 31 -15.32 2.43 -22.88
N ALA A 32 -15.93 3.21 -23.78
CA ALA A 32 -15.28 4.37 -24.39
C ALA A 32 -14.83 5.38 -23.32
N LYS A 33 -15.69 5.68 -22.34
CA LYS A 33 -15.34 6.57 -21.21
C LYS A 33 -14.32 5.97 -20.26
N ILE A 34 -14.41 4.68 -19.93
CA ILE A 34 -13.44 4.01 -19.05
C ILE A 34 -12.04 4.01 -19.71
N ARG A 35 -11.97 3.88 -21.04
CA ARG A 35 -10.71 4.01 -21.80
C ARG A 35 -10.09 5.42 -21.70
N GLU A 36 -10.87 6.46 -21.39
CA GLU A 36 -10.34 7.81 -21.14
C GLU A 36 -9.66 7.90 -19.76
N TYR A 37 -10.08 7.09 -18.78
CA TYR A 37 -9.46 7.01 -17.47
C TYR A 37 -8.28 6.05 -17.50
N GLN A 38 -7.07 6.62 -17.57
CA GLN A 38 -5.83 5.87 -17.58
C GLN A 38 -5.17 5.89 -16.21
N LEU A 39 -4.44 4.81 -15.91
CA LEU A 39 -3.53 4.78 -14.77
C LEU A 39 -2.49 5.91 -14.92
N ALA A 40 -2.00 6.42 -13.79
CA ALA A 40 -0.97 7.48 -13.79
C ALA A 40 0.27 7.09 -14.60
N SER A 41 0.61 5.80 -14.61
CA SER A 41 1.58 5.20 -15.51
C SER A 41 1.00 3.93 -16.15
N PRO A 42 1.12 3.75 -17.48
CA PRO A 42 0.64 2.55 -18.17
C PRO A 42 1.18 1.25 -17.56
N HIS A 43 2.43 1.25 -17.10
CA HIS A 43 3.07 0.06 -16.51
C HIS A 43 2.48 -0.37 -15.16
N GLU A 44 1.69 0.48 -14.49
CA GLU A 44 1.04 0.14 -13.22
C GLU A 44 -0.11 -0.84 -13.37
N PHE A 45 -0.51 -1.20 -14.60
CA PHE A 45 -1.54 -2.21 -14.83
C PHE A 45 -1.21 -3.54 -14.13
N ILE A 46 0.08 -3.89 -14.05
CA ILE A 46 0.55 -5.09 -13.34
C ILE A 46 0.21 -5.06 -11.85
N LEU A 47 0.20 -3.87 -11.22
CA LEU A 47 -0.17 -3.71 -9.82
C LEU A 47 -1.66 -4.01 -9.62
N LYS A 48 -2.49 -3.65 -10.60
CA LYS A 48 -3.92 -3.96 -10.60
C LYS A 48 -4.20 -5.44 -10.84
N LEU A 49 -3.37 -6.11 -11.65
CA LEU A 49 -3.42 -7.57 -11.78
C LEU A 49 -2.99 -8.28 -10.49
N VAL A 50 -1.96 -7.77 -9.78
CA VAL A 50 -1.59 -8.27 -8.44
C VAL A 50 -2.71 -8.03 -7.43
N ALA A 51 -3.29 -6.83 -7.39
CA ALA A 51 -4.40 -6.49 -6.50
C ALA A 51 -5.61 -7.40 -6.73
N SER A 52 -5.91 -7.69 -8.00
CA SER A 52 -6.92 -8.67 -8.40
C SER A 52 -6.61 -10.07 -7.87
N ALA A 53 -5.37 -10.54 -8.00
CA ALA A 53 -4.94 -11.84 -7.50
C ALA A 53 -5.06 -11.93 -5.97
N VAL A 54 -4.61 -10.91 -5.24
CA VAL A 54 -4.72 -10.85 -3.77
C VAL A 54 -6.18 -10.85 -3.34
N ALA A 55 -7.03 -10.05 -3.99
CA ALA A 55 -8.47 -10.02 -3.69
C ALA A 55 -9.18 -11.33 -4.06
N ALA A 56 -8.65 -12.11 -5.02
CA ALA A 56 -9.12 -13.46 -5.34
C ALA A 56 -8.58 -14.53 -4.37
N GLY A 57 -7.77 -14.16 -3.38
CA GLY A 57 -7.16 -15.09 -2.43
C GLY A 57 -6.03 -15.95 -3.01
N ALA A 58 -5.38 -15.48 -4.09
CA ALA A 58 -4.24 -16.16 -4.69
C ALA A 58 -3.08 -16.32 -3.68
N THR A 59 -2.26 -17.35 -3.89
CA THR A 59 -1.04 -17.58 -3.11
C THR A 59 0.24 -17.49 -3.95
N TYR A 60 0.11 -17.57 -5.27
CA TYR A 60 1.19 -17.41 -6.23
C TYR A 60 0.83 -16.43 -7.36
N PHE A 61 1.88 -15.88 -7.98
CA PHE A 61 1.75 -15.00 -9.13
C PHE A 61 2.96 -15.18 -10.04
N PHE A 62 2.78 -15.88 -11.15
CA PHE A 62 3.84 -16.18 -12.11
C PHE A 62 3.77 -15.19 -13.25
N ILE A 63 4.92 -14.71 -13.69
CA ILE A 63 5.07 -13.77 -14.78
C ILE A 63 6.07 -14.34 -15.76
N GLU A 64 5.66 -14.54 -16.99
CA GLU A 64 6.56 -14.77 -18.12
C GLU A 64 6.51 -13.60 -19.08
N GLN A 65 7.68 -13.09 -19.42
CA GLN A 65 7.79 -11.86 -20.18
C GLN A 65 8.78 -12.05 -21.33
N SER A 66 8.29 -11.89 -22.56
CA SER A 66 9.09 -11.80 -23.77
C SER A 66 9.03 -10.37 -24.34
N ARG A 67 9.63 -10.13 -25.51
CA ARG A 67 9.59 -8.81 -26.16
C ARG A 67 8.17 -8.38 -26.54
N THR A 68 7.34 -9.31 -26.98
CA THR A 68 6.00 -9.02 -27.53
C THR A 68 4.88 -9.61 -26.68
N ARG A 69 5.20 -10.50 -25.75
CA ARG A 69 4.25 -11.27 -24.94
C ARG A 69 4.47 -11.03 -23.46
N LEU A 70 3.37 -10.94 -22.73
CA LEU A 70 3.34 -11.04 -21.27
C LEU A 70 2.29 -12.08 -20.91
N LEU A 71 2.70 -13.10 -20.18
CA LEU A 71 1.83 -14.13 -19.63
C LEU A 71 1.90 -14.04 -18.12
N ILE A 72 0.74 -14.11 -17.48
CA ILE A 72 0.60 -14.11 -16.03
C ILE A 72 -0.30 -15.28 -15.66
N GLU A 73 0.11 -16.04 -14.66
CA GLU A 73 -0.65 -17.15 -14.11
C GLU A 73 -0.80 -16.95 -12.59
N ARG A 74 -2.02 -17.14 -12.09
CA ARG A 74 -2.32 -17.14 -10.66
C ARG A 74 -3.23 -18.29 -10.30
N ASP A 75 -3.15 -18.71 -9.05
CA ASP A 75 -4.16 -19.51 -8.37
C ASP A 75 -5.22 -18.60 -7.70
N GLY A 76 -6.10 -19.18 -6.89
CA GLY A 76 -7.18 -18.49 -6.19
C GLY A 76 -8.46 -18.44 -7.00
N ARG A 77 -9.52 -17.87 -6.41
CA ARG A 77 -10.89 -17.94 -6.93
C ARG A 77 -10.96 -17.66 -8.44
N ALA A 78 -11.60 -18.56 -9.17
CA ALA A 78 -11.88 -18.37 -10.58
C ALA A 78 -12.93 -17.27 -10.83
N PHE A 79 -12.80 -16.56 -11.95
CA PHE A 79 -13.82 -15.65 -12.44
C PHE A 79 -14.91 -16.40 -13.18
N THR A 80 -16.15 -16.05 -12.88
CA THR A 80 -17.34 -16.59 -13.54
C THR A 80 -17.57 -15.93 -14.89
N PHE A 81 -18.42 -16.56 -15.70
CA PHE A 81 -18.84 -15.99 -16.99
C PHE A 81 -19.53 -14.64 -16.83
N ASP A 82 -20.38 -14.48 -15.81
CA ASP A 82 -21.13 -13.25 -15.59
C ASP A 82 -20.21 -12.12 -15.13
N GLU A 83 -19.21 -12.42 -14.29
CA GLU A 83 -18.18 -11.46 -13.89
C GLU A 83 -17.36 -10.97 -15.09
N LEU A 84 -16.88 -11.88 -15.95
CA LEU A 84 -16.09 -11.50 -17.12
C LEU A 84 -16.94 -10.82 -18.21
N SER A 85 -18.19 -11.24 -18.41
CA SER A 85 -19.12 -10.60 -19.35
C SER A 85 -19.48 -9.17 -18.93
N ASN A 86 -19.45 -8.87 -17.63
CA ASN A 86 -19.75 -7.56 -17.07
C ASN A 86 -18.52 -6.86 -16.47
N ILE A 87 -17.31 -7.25 -16.89
CA ILE A 87 -16.06 -6.87 -16.23
C ILE A 87 -15.89 -5.36 -16.05
N PHE A 88 -16.23 -4.56 -17.06
CA PHE A 88 -16.08 -3.10 -17.00
C PHE A 88 -17.18 -2.41 -16.20
N SER A 89 -18.34 -3.05 -16.04
CA SER A 89 -19.38 -2.57 -15.13
C SER A 89 -18.90 -2.64 -13.67
N ALA A 90 -18.01 -3.59 -13.34
CA ALA A 90 -17.46 -3.73 -11.99
C ALA A 90 -16.61 -2.51 -11.54
N VAL A 91 -16.06 -1.73 -12.48
CA VAL A 91 -15.37 -0.47 -12.19
C VAL A 91 -16.31 0.60 -11.64
N LEU A 92 -17.59 0.54 -12.04
CA LEU A 92 -18.62 1.50 -11.66
C LEU A 92 -19.37 1.09 -10.38
N VAL A 93 -19.26 -0.18 -9.98
CA VAL A 93 -19.82 -0.67 -8.72
C VAL A 93 -19.07 -0.06 -7.54
N SER A 94 -19.78 0.23 -6.45
CA SER A 94 -19.23 0.82 -5.23
C SER A 94 -17.96 0.10 -4.78
N GLN A 95 -16.87 0.86 -4.61
CA GLN A 95 -15.57 0.34 -4.20
C GLN A 95 -15.56 -0.32 -2.80
N ALA A 96 -16.61 -0.11 -1.98
CA ALA A 96 -16.75 -0.78 -0.68
C ALA A 96 -17.05 -2.28 -0.79
N ASN A 97 -17.60 -2.74 -1.91
CA ASN A 97 -17.95 -4.16 -2.04
C ASN A 97 -16.66 -4.97 -2.30
N GLN A 98 -16.29 -5.78 -1.30
CA GLN A 98 -15.13 -6.67 -1.31
C GLN A 98 -15.32 -7.88 -2.24
N GLU A 99 -16.56 -8.35 -2.42
CA GLU A 99 -16.85 -9.53 -3.26
C GLU A 99 -16.48 -9.27 -4.73
N VAL A 100 -16.65 -8.02 -5.18
CA VAL A 100 -16.31 -7.58 -6.54
C VAL A 100 -14.91 -6.97 -6.64
N ALA A 101 -14.12 -6.96 -5.56
CA ALA A 101 -12.79 -6.33 -5.57
C ALA A 101 -11.87 -6.99 -6.61
N ALA A 102 -11.84 -8.33 -6.66
CA ALA A 102 -11.00 -9.07 -7.61
C ALA A 102 -11.30 -8.72 -9.07
N VAL A 103 -12.57 -8.75 -9.48
CA VAL A 103 -12.98 -8.44 -10.87
C VAL A 103 -12.82 -6.95 -11.19
N ARG A 104 -13.04 -6.06 -10.21
CA ARG A 104 -12.83 -4.62 -10.36
C ARG A 104 -11.36 -4.28 -10.62
N GLU A 105 -10.44 -4.80 -9.81
CA GLU A 105 -9.01 -4.58 -10.02
C GLU A 105 -8.54 -5.22 -11.33
N LEU A 106 -9.09 -6.38 -11.72
CA LEU A 106 -8.83 -6.98 -13.03
C LEU A 106 -9.25 -6.02 -14.14
N ALA A 107 -10.47 -5.49 -14.10
CA ALA A 107 -11.00 -4.58 -15.11
C ALA A 107 -10.11 -3.33 -15.30
N VAL A 108 -9.65 -2.73 -14.19
CA VAL A 108 -8.72 -1.60 -14.22
C VAL A 108 -7.37 -2.01 -14.82
N GLY A 109 -6.86 -3.19 -14.46
CA GLY A 109 -5.65 -3.76 -15.03
C GLY A 109 -5.76 -4.01 -16.54
N LEU A 110 -6.86 -4.59 -17.01
CA LEU A 110 -7.13 -4.80 -18.44
C LEU A 110 -7.13 -3.47 -19.19
N ASN A 111 -7.83 -2.46 -18.65
CA ASN A 111 -7.91 -1.13 -19.26
C ASN A 111 -6.52 -0.47 -19.35
N GLY A 112 -5.71 -0.58 -18.29
CA GLY A 112 -4.33 -0.10 -18.29
C GLY A 112 -3.45 -0.81 -19.34
N ALA A 113 -3.61 -2.12 -19.49
CA ALA A 113 -2.83 -2.91 -20.44
C ALA A 113 -3.10 -2.55 -21.91
N LEU A 114 -4.31 -2.07 -22.23
CA LEU A 114 -4.68 -1.62 -23.58
C LEU A 114 -3.89 -0.40 -24.05
N HIS A 115 -3.28 0.37 -23.13
CA HIS A 115 -2.43 1.50 -23.50
C HIS A 115 -1.26 1.08 -24.41
N PHE A 116 -0.76 -0.16 -24.24
CA PHE A 116 0.33 -0.71 -25.05
C PHE A 116 -0.10 -1.13 -26.46
N ARG A 117 -1.37 -0.89 -26.84
CA ARG A 117 -1.98 -1.28 -28.12
C ARG A 117 -1.66 -2.73 -28.49
N PRO A 118 -1.90 -3.68 -27.58
CA PRO A 118 -1.63 -5.08 -27.87
C PRO A 118 -2.48 -5.54 -29.06
N ARG A 119 -2.01 -6.58 -29.75
CA ARG A 119 -2.80 -7.24 -30.79
C ARG A 119 -4.09 -7.82 -30.17
N TRP A 120 -3.99 -8.34 -28.96
CA TRP A 120 -5.11 -8.79 -28.15
C TRP A 120 -4.68 -8.97 -26.69
N VAL A 121 -5.66 -8.95 -25.80
CA VAL A 121 -5.57 -9.32 -24.39
C VAL A 121 -6.53 -10.48 -24.15
N GLN A 122 -6.12 -11.47 -23.36
CA GLN A 122 -6.92 -12.63 -23.05
C GLN A 122 -6.86 -12.92 -21.56
N VAL A 123 -8.01 -13.29 -20.99
CA VAL A 123 -8.11 -13.85 -19.65
C VAL A 123 -8.80 -15.20 -19.78
N ILE A 124 -8.16 -16.26 -19.31
CA ILE A 124 -8.78 -17.57 -19.14
C ILE A 124 -8.88 -17.82 -17.65
N SER A 125 -10.09 -18.08 -17.15
CA SER A 125 -10.28 -18.52 -15.78
C SER A 125 -10.91 -19.90 -15.78
N SER A 126 -10.31 -20.82 -15.04
CA SER A 126 -10.75 -22.21 -14.91
C SER A 126 -11.08 -22.53 -13.46
N SER A 127 -12.08 -23.40 -13.29
CA SER A 127 -12.51 -24.00 -12.03
C SER A 127 -13.04 -25.41 -12.31
N GLU A 128 -13.41 -26.14 -11.26
CA GLU A 128 -14.10 -27.43 -11.40
C GLU A 128 -15.41 -27.35 -12.20
N GLN A 129 -16.07 -26.18 -12.23
CA GLN A 129 -17.33 -25.95 -12.94
C GLN A 129 -17.13 -25.70 -14.45
N GLY A 130 -15.89 -25.56 -14.90
CA GLY A 130 -15.51 -25.28 -16.28
C GLY A 130 -14.66 -24.02 -16.42
N SER A 131 -14.38 -23.67 -17.67
CA SER A 131 -13.51 -22.56 -18.02
C SER A 131 -14.27 -21.46 -18.75
N VAL A 132 -13.84 -20.23 -18.51
CA VAL A 132 -14.33 -19.03 -19.19
C VAL A 132 -13.15 -18.32 -19.82
N ARG A 133 -13.29 -17.92 -21.07
CA ARG A 133 -12.32 -17.07 -21.76
C ARG A 133 -12.94 -15.73 -22.06
N LEU A 134 -12.30 -14.67 -21.60
CA LEU A 134 -12.48 -13.32 -22.11
C LEU A 134 -11.37 -13.03 -23.10
N ARG A 135 -11.71 -12.53 -24.28
CA ARG A 135 -10.76 -12.03 -25.27
C ARG A 135 -11.14 -10.61 -25.64
N LEU A 136 -10.16 -9.73 -25.62
CA LEU A 136 -10.28 -8.33 -25.98
C LEU A 136 -9.29 -8.02 -27.09
N ASP A 137 -9.82 -7.75 -28.28
CA ASP A 137 -9.04 -7.18 -29.38
C ASP A 137 -9.28 -5.66 -29.48
N SER A 138 -8.78 -5.02 -30.54
CA SER A 138 -8.86 -3.57 -30.71
C SER A 138 -10.27 -3.01 -30.58
N ASN A 139 -11.32 -3.77 -30.96
CA ASN A 139 -12.70 -3.27 -30.99
C ASN A 139 -13.75 -4.21 -30.40
N GLN A 140 -13.41 -5.46 -30.07
CA GLN A 140 -14.37 -6.46 -29.65
C GLN A 140 -13.95 -7.13 -28.35
N LEU A 141 -14.92 -7.18 -27.43
CA LEU A 141 -14.86 -8.03 -26.24
C LEU A 141 -15.73 -9.25 -26.52
N THR A 142 -15.13 -10.44 -26.45
CA THR A 142 -15.85 -11.71 -26.50
C THR A 142 -15.63 -12.48 -25.20
N VAL A 143 -16.69 -13.12 -24.72
CA VAL A 143 -16.63 -14.01 -23.56
C VAL A 143 -17.30 -15.32 -23.94
N GLU A 144 -16.59 -16.43 -23.73
CA GLU A 144 -17.06 -17.78 -24.08
C GLU A 144 -16.84 -18.75 -22.93
N ARG A 145 -17.73 -19.74 -22.80
CA ARG A 145 -17.59 -20.88 -21.89
C ARG A 145 -17.05 -22.07 -22.67
N PHE A 146 -16.13 -22.82 -22.09
CA PHE A 146 -15.62 -24.05 -22.68
C PHE A 146 -15.20 -25.06 -21.61
N GLN A 147 -15.03 -26.32 -22.00
CA GLN A 147 -14.51 -27.36 -21.12
C GLN A 147 -13.00 -27.51 -21.31
N GLU A 148 -12.27 -27.56 -20.20
CA GLU A 148 -10.81 -27.40 -20.13
C GLU A 148 -10.00 -28.50 -20.84
N ALA A 149 -10.62 -29.67 -21.09
CA ALA A 149 -9.98 -30.87 -21.64
C ALA A 149 -9.24 -30.66 -22.98
N THR A 150 -9.44 -29.54 -23.67
CA THR A 150 -8.80 -29.24 -24.95
C THR A 150 -7.60 -28.29 -24.86
N HIS A 151 -7.45 -27.46 -23.82
CA HIS A 151 -6.42 -26.42 -23.76
C HIS A 151 -5.24 -26.68 -22.79
N GLN A 152 -5.30 -27.73 -21.97
CA GLN A 152 -4.16 -28.15 -21.10
C GLN A 152 -2.86 -28.42 -21.88
N ARG A 153 -2.92 -28.65 -23.20
CA ARG A 153 -1.72 -28.90 -24.04
C ARG A 153 -1.03 -27.64 -24.55
N GLU A 154 -1.71 -26.49 -24.66
CA GLU A 154 -1.10 -25.24 -25.12
C GLU A 154 -0.51 -24.42 -23.97
N PHE A 155 -1.06 -24.60 -22.77
CA PHE A 155 -0.60 -23.96 -21.54
C PHE A 155 -0.17 -25.05 -20.56
N GLN A 156 0.94 -25.73 -20.86
CA GLN A 156 1.65 -26.46 -19.80
C GLN A 156 2.04 -25.42 -18.75
N GLY A 157 1.28 -25.36 -17.66
CA GLY A 157 1.42 -24.36 -16.60
C GLY A 157 2.88 -24.17 -16.25
N PHE A 158 3.37 -22.94 -16.32
CA PHE A 158 4.79 -22.65 -16.21
C PHE A 158 5.18 -22.57 -14.72
N GLY A 159 5.17 -23.73 -14.05
CA GLY A 159 5.75 -23.91 -12.72
C GLY A 159 4.80 -23.91 -11.54
N LEU A 160 3.49 -24.10 -11.74
CA LEU A 160 2.57 -24.50 -10.67
C LEU A 160 2.57 -26.02 -10.51
N GLU A 161 2.73 -26.49 -9.27
CA GLU A 161 2.37 -27.85 -8.88
C GLU A 161 0.88 -28.09 -9.25
N GLU A 162 0.54 -29.31 -9.67
CA GLU A 162 -0.76 -29.66 -10.29
C GLU A 162 -1.99 -29.41 -9.39
N ASP A 163 -1.82 -29.05 -8.12
CA ASP A 163 -2.85 -29.19 -7.08
C ASP A 163 -3.91 -28.07 -6.96
N SER A 164 -3.80 -26.94 -7.68
CA SER A 164 -4.88 -25.93 -7.64
C SER A 164 -5.87 -26.11 -8.78
N ALA A 165 -7.12 -26.41 -8.42
CA ALA A 165 -8.25 -26.55 -9.35
C ALA A 165 -8.72 -25.21 -9.95
N ASP A 166 -8.54 -24.11 -9.20
CA ASP A 166 -8.93 -22.78 -9.64
C ASP A 166 -7.71 -22.00 -10.13
N ARG A 167 -7.71 -21.62 -11.42
CA ARG A 167 -6.60 -20.92 -12.05
C ARG A 167 -7.08 -19.76 -12.90
N THR A 168 -6.27 -18.72 -13.01
CA THR A 168 -6.48 -17.66 -13.98
C THR A 168 -5.20 -17.34 -14.72
N TYR A 169 -5.30 -17.37 -16.05
CA TYR A 169 -4.27 -16.95 -16.99
C TYR A 169 -4.65 -15.59 -17.56
N PHE A 170 -3.72 -14.66 -17.52
CA PHE A 170 -3.77 -13.40 -18.26
C PHE A 170 -2.68 -13.42 -19.31
N GLU A 171 -3.02 -13.06 -20.53
CA GLU A 171 -2.09 -13.03 -21.63
C GLU A 171 -2.28 -11.76 -22.44
N LEU A 172 -1.16 -11.13 -22.77
CA LEU A 172 -1.11 -9.95 -23.61
C LEU A 172 -0.07 -10.15 -24.71
N GLU A 173 -0.51 -10.05 -25.95
CA GLU A 173 0.30 -10.32 -27.14
C GLU A 173 0.40 -9.08 -28.03
N GLY A 174 1.56 -8.91 -28.67
CA GLY A 174 1.83 -7.77 -29.55
C GLY A 174 2.16 -6.47 -28.82
N MET A 175 2.69 -6.55 -27.60
CA MET A 175 3.10 -5.39 -26.82
C MET A 175 4.24 -4.65 -27.55
N GLN A 176 4.04 -3.40 -27.94
CA GLN A 176 5.09 -2.58 -28.57
C GLN A 176 5.97 -1.93 -27.50
N ARG A 177 7.03 -2.63 -27.08
CA ARG A 177 8.04 -2.06 -26.18
C ARG A 177 9.09 -1.29 -26.96
N SER A 178 9.47 -0.13 -26.44
CA SER A 178 10.57 0.62 -27.04
C SER A 178 11.90 -0.15 -26.86
N PRO A 179 12.82 -0.10 -27.83
CA PRO A 179 14.15 -0.72 -27.69
C PRO A 179 14.94 -0.23 -26.47
N LEU A 180 14.75 1.04 -26.10
CA LEU A 180 15.35 1.66 -24.91
C LEU A 180 14.85 1.03 -23.60
N GLU A 181 13.57 0.66 -23.52
CA GLU A 181 13.01 -0.06 -22.36
C GLU A 181 13.57 -1.47 -22.24
N LEU A 182 13.82 -2.15 -23.35
CA LEU A 182 14.45 -3.48 -23.34
C LEU A 182 15.90 -3.39 -22.84
N LEU A 183 16.65 -2.37 -23.24
CA LEU A 183 18.02 -2.13 -22.79
C LEU A 183 18.09 -1.76 -21.30
N LYS A 184 17.22 -0.85 -20.83
CA LYS A 184 17.08 -0.53 -19.40
C LYS A 184 16.62 -1.75 -18.59
N GLY A 185 15.83 -2.62 -19.21
CA GLY A 185 15.33 -3.87 -18.64
C GLY A 185 16.42 -4.84 -18.20
N VAL A 186 17.60 -4.80 -18.81
CA VAL A 186 18.75 -5.64 -18.44
C VAL A 186 19.30 -5.28 -17.04
N VAL A 187 19.19 -4.02 -16.62
CA VAL A 187 19.74 -3.55 -15.33
C VAL A 187 18.66 -3.37 -14.26
N GLN A 188 17.48 -2.85 -14.63
CA GLN A 188 16.43 -2.50 -13.66
C GLN A 188 15.13 -3.31 -13.81
N GLY A 189 14.95 -4.02 -14.93
CA GLY A 189 13.70 -4.66 -15.32
C GLY A 189 12.80 -3.74 -16.16
N ALA A 190 11.80 -4.30 -16.83
CA ALA A 190 10.79 -3.51 -17.54
C ALA A 190 9.97 -2.66 -16.56
N GLY A 191 9.31 -1.60 -17.03
CA GLY A 191 8.57 -0.65 -16.18
C GLY A 191 7.56 -1.34 -15.26
N GLU A 192 6.95 -2.44 -15.71
CA GLU A 192 6.02 -3.26 -14.93
C GLU A 192 6.72 -3.92 -13.74
N ILE A 193 7.91 -4.46 -13.95
CA ILE A 193 8.68 -5.15 -12.91
C ILE A 193 9.22 -4.14 -11.88
N VAL A 194 9.59 -2.95 -12.33
CA VAL A 194 9.96 -1.84 -11.43
C VAL A 194 8.77 -1.45 -10.57
N ALA A 195 7.59 -1.23 -11.17
CA ALA A 195 6.37 -0.91 -10.43
C ALA A 195 6.05 -2.02 -9.40
N LEU A 196 6.10 -3.28 -9.82
CA LEU A 196 5.82 -4.44 -8.98
C LEU A 196 6.80 -4.56 -7.79
N ARG A 197 8.10 -4.35 -8.00
CA ARG A 197 9.10 -4.31 -6.89
C ARG A 197 8.85 -3.17 -5.91
N GLN A 198 8.47 -2.00 -6.41
CA GLN A 198 8.28 -0.82 -5.58
C GLN A 198 6.98 -0.86 -4.78
N ARG A 199 5.91 -1.38 -5.39
CA ARG A 199 4.56 -1.21 -4.87
C ARG A 199 3.83 -2.49 -4.50
N ALA A 200 4.24 -3.67 -4.98
CA ALA A 200 3.61 -4.94 -4.62
C ALA A 200 4.39 -5.73 -3.56
N ALA A 201 5.31 -5.07 -2.85
CA ALA A 201 6.20 -5.65 -1.85
C ALA A 201 5.46 -6.44 -0.74
N LEU A 202 4.23 -6.02 -0.45
CA LEU A 202 3.43 -6.50 0.67
C LEU A 202 2.23 -7.35 0.24
N CYS A 203 2.21 -7.82 -1.01
CA CYS A 203 1.10 -8.61 -1.54
C CYS A 203 0.95 -10.00 -0.92
N GLY A 204 1.99 -10.52 -0.24
CA GLY A 204 1.96 -11.86 0.36
C GLY A 204 1.99 -13.02 -0.65
N LEU A 205 1.93 -12.72 -1.96
CA LEU A 205 2.03 -13.69 -3.04
C LEU A 205 3.48 -14.19 -3.19
N LYS A 206 3.63 -15.46 -3.56
CA LYS A 206 4.90 -16.00 -4.05
C LYS A 206 5.05 -15.64 -5.52
N VAL A 207 5.79 -14.57 -5.79
CA VAL A 207 5.96 -14.04 -7.16
C VAL A 207 7.17 -14.67 -7.85
N ARG A 208 7.01 -15.14 -9.09
CA ARG A 208 8.10 -15.60 -9.95
C ARG A 208 8.10 -14.83 -11.27
N LEU A 209 9.29 -14.48 -11.75
CA LEU A 209 9.51 -13.83 -13.03
C LEU A 209 10.42 -14.71 -13.89
N ASN A 210 9.94 -15.16 -15.04
CA ASN A 210 10.65 -16.05 -15.96
C ASN A 210 11.24 -17.27 -15.23
N GLY A 211 10.42 -17.90 -14.38
CA GLY A 211 10.82 -19.06 -13.57
C GLY A 211 11.64 -18.75 -12.31
N ALA A 212 12.23 -17.56 -12.16
CA ALA A 212 13.02 -17.19 -10.98
C ALA A 212 12.13 -16.58 -9.88
N PRO A 213 12.34 -16.90 -8.59
CA PRO A 213 11.65 -16.21 -7.50
C PRO A 213 12.01 -14.73 -7.47
N LEU A 214 11.01 -13.86 -7.32
CA LEU A 214 11.19 -12.43 -7.19
C LEU A 214 11.07 -12.05 -5.72
N ASP A 215 12.18 -11.64 -5.07
CA ASP A 215 12.14 -11.14 -3.70
C ASP A 215 11.51 -9.75 -3.66
N LEU A 216 10.29 -9.70 -3.13
CA LEU A 216 9.51 -8.49 -2.95
C LEU A 216 9.55 -8.00 -1.51
N THR A 217 10.31 -8.64 -0.61
CA THR A 217 10.25 -8.35 0.82
C THR A 217 10.80 -6.95 1.11
N PRO A 218 9.97 -6.00 1.60
CA PRO A 218 10.45 -4.66 1.93
C PRO A 218 11.43 -4.71 3.09
N ASP A 219 12.41 -3.81 3.10
CA ASP A 219 13.42 -3.68 4.15
C ASP A 219 13.14 -2.44 5.01
N LEU A 220 12.74 -2.66 6.26
CA LEU A 220 12.62 -1.63 7.30
C LEU A 220 13.97 -1.31 7.96
N GLY A 221 15.10 -1.71 7.36
CA GLY A 221 16.44 -1.37 7.83
C GLY A 221 16.69 -1.81 9.27
N THR A 222 17.37 -0.94 10.03
CA THR A 222 17.75 -1.18 11.42
C THR A 222 17.02 -0.19 12.34
N PRO A 223 15.76 -0.45 12.71
CA PRO A 223 15.00 0.49 13.50
C PRO A 223 15.43 0.48 14.98
N LEU A 224 15.33 1.64 15.62
CA LEU A 224 15.56 1.80 17.06
C LEU A 224 14.48 1.06 17.85
N ILE A 225 13.23 1.18 17.39
CA ILE A 225 12.11 0.42 17.92
C ILE A 225 11.19 0.03 16.77
N VAL A 226 10.69 -1.21 16.82
CA VAL A 226 9.65 -1.69 15.92
C VAL A 226 8.47 -2.19 16.73
N THR A 227 7.27 -1.95 16.20
CA THR A 227 6.05 -2.52 16.73
C THR A 227 5.18 -3.02 15.60
N ARG A 228 4.44 -4.09 15.86
CA ARG A 228 3.53 -4.68 14.89
C ARG A 228 2.22 -5.06 15.52
N SER A 229 1.17 -4.95 14.72
CA SER A 229 -0.19 -5.38 15.05
C SER A 229 -0.76 -6.14 13.86
N GLY A 230 -1.65 -7.09 14.13
CA GLY A 230 -2.30 -7.91 13.11
C GLY A 230 -3.60 -8.45 13.65
N ARG A 231 -4.66 -8.34 12.84
CA ARG A 231 -5.96 -8.89 13.17
C ARG A 231 -5.88 -10.43 13.21
N PRO A 232 -6.53 -11.10 14.18
CA PRO A 232 -6.58 -12.55 14.22
C PRO A 232 -7.06 -13.14 12.88
N GLY A 233 -6.36 -14.16 12.37
CA GLY A 233 -6.65 -14.79 11.08
C GLY A 233 -6.06 -14.08 9.85
N VAL A 234 -5.57 -12.85 9.99
CA VAL A 234 -4.86 -12.16 8.91
C VAL A 234 -3.38 -12.53 8.94
N ARG A 235 -2.86 -13.01 7.79
CA ARG A 235 -1.44 -13.29 7.64
C ARG A 235 -0.65 -12.00 7.51
N LEU A 236 0.26 -11.75 8.45
CA LEU A 236 1.17 -10.61 8.37
C LEU A 236 2.10 -10.76 7.15
N PRO A 237 2.29 -9.69 6.35
CA PRO A 237 3.27 -9.72 5.29
C PRO A 237 4.68 -9.87 5.87
N ARG A 238 5.55 -10.52 5.12
CA ARG A 238 6.97 -10.59 5.47
C ARG A 238 7.58 -9.21 5.26
N VAL A 239 8.29 -8.74 6.28
CA VAL A 239 9.03 -7.48 6.25
C VAL A 239 10.40 -7.77 6.85
N ARG A 240 11.47 -7.38 6.16
CA ARG A 240 12.83 -7.51 6.69
C ARG A 240 13.05 -6.41 7.72
N VAL A 241 13.44 -6.82 8.91
CA VAL A 241 13.84 -5.93 10.00
C VAL A 241 15.18 -6.42 10.52
N LYS A 242 16.24 -5.61 10.38
CA LYS A 242 17.58 -5.97 10.84
C LYS A 242 17.71 -5.59 12.30
N ALA A 243 17.86 -6.58 13.17
CA ALA A 243 18.19 -6.46 14.60
C ALA A 243 17.55 -5.23 15.28
N PRO A 244 16.21 -5.20 15.46
CA PRO A 244 15.59 -4.08 16.15
C PRO A 244 16.11 -4.01 17.59
N ASN A 245 16.50 -2.81 18.04
CA ASN A 245 17.00 -2.67 19.42
C ASN A 245 15.88 -2.88 20.45
N LEU A 246 14.66 -2.49 20.09
CA LEU A 246 13.46 -2.69 20.90
C LEU A 246 12.32 -3.23 20.03
N SER A 247 11.55 -4.16 20.57
CA SER A 247 10.33 -4.66 19.96
C SER A 247 9.15 -4.52 20.91
N SER A 248 7.97 -4.25 20.37
CA SER A 248 6.71 -4.23 21.12
C SER A 248 5.56 -4.71 20.25
N SER A 249 4.41 -4.93 20.88
CA SER A 249 3.13 -5.12 20.21
C SER A 249 2.14 -4.04 20.67
N PHE A 250 1.15 -3.79 19.83
CA PHE A 250 0.02 -2.92 20.14
C PHE A 250 -1.24 -3.43 19.46
N ASP A 251 -2.39 -2.95 19.89
CA ASP A 251 -3.66 -3.24 19.25
C ASP A 251 -4.03 -2.14 18.25
N PHE A 252 -4.41 -2.54 17.05
CA PHE A 252 -4.91 -1.68 16.00
C PHE A 252 -6.15 -2.34 15.39
N PRO A 253 -7.30 -2.29 16.09
CA PRO A 253 -8.47 -3.09 15.76
C PRO A 253 -9.07 -2.74 14.38
N GLU A 254 -8.87 -1.51 13.91
CA GLU A 254 -9.33 -1.06 12.60
C GLU A 254 -8.46 -1.59 11.45
N ALA A 255 -7.21 -1.98 11.71
CA ALA A 255 -6.27 -2.43 10.68
C ALA A 255 -6.26 -3.96 10.55
N ASP A 256 -6.16 -4.46 9.32
CA ASP A 256 -5.85 -5.87 9.07
C ASP A 256 -4.44 -6.18 9.60
N TYR A 257 -3.51 -5.26 9.38
CA TYR A 257 -2.18 -5.27 9.99
C TYR A 257 -1.54 -3.89 9.97
N CYS A 258 -0.58 -3.69 10.88
CA CYS A 258 0.23 -2.49 10.92
C CYS A 258 1.66 -2.81 11.39
N TRP A 259 2.65 -2.23 10.72
CA TRP A 259 4.03 -2.15 11.16
C TRP A 259 4.40 -0.69 11.38
N LEU A 260 4.95 -0.37 12.54
CA LEU A 260 5.49 0.94 12.85
C LEU A 260 6.93 0.77 13.31
N ALA A 261 7.82 1.61 12.79
CA ALA A 261 9.21 1.64 13.18
C ALA A 261 9.71 3.08 13.27
N LEU A 262 10.58 3.34 14.23
CA LEU A 262 11.35 4.59 14.30
C LEU A 262 12.80 4.30 13.92
N GLN A 263 13.28 5.01 12.91
CA GLN A 263 14.65 4.92 12.40
C GLN A 263 15.37 6.25 12.58
N PRO A 264 16.70 6.26 12.73
CA PRO A 264 17.49 7.49 12.79
C PRO A 264 17.70 8.11 11.39
N LYS A 265 16.60 8.37 10.69
CA LYS A 265 16.59 9.00 9.37
C LYS A 265 15.66 10.20 9.38
N PRO A 266 15.93 11.24 8.59
CA PRO A 266 15.06 12.40 8.56
C PRO A 266 13.70 12.14 7.94
N GLU A 267 13.67 11.26 6.94
CA GLU A 267 12.47 11.03 6.17
C GLU A 267 11.49 10.13 6.91
N SER A 268 10.23 10.56 6.88
CA SER A 268 9.10 9.75 7.29
C SER A 268 8.48 9.11 6.05
N HIS A 269 8.26 7.80 6.07
CA HIS A 269 7.58 7.08 4.99
C HIS A 269 6.39 6.34 5.56
N ILE A 270 5.22 6.62 4.99
CA ILE A 270 3.96 5.97 5.37
C ILE A 270 3.37 5.34 4.13
N GLN A 271 3.13 4.04 4.21
CA GLN A 271 2.59 3.24 3.14
C GLN A 271 1.27 2.65 3.60
N VAL A 272 0.20 3.01 2.91
CA VAL A 272 -1.09 2.34 3.01
C VAL A 272 -1.10 1.19 2.01
N VAL A 273 -1.53 0.01 2.45
CA VAL A 273 -1.63 -1.18 1.62
C VAL A 273 -3.09 -1.45 1.29
N LEU A 274 -3.39 -1.59 0.01
CA LEU A 274 -4.69 -2.03 -0.50
C LEU A 274 -4.48 -3.21 -1.44
N HIS A 275 -5.08 -4.35 -1.10
CA HIS A 275 -4.96 -5.61 -1.85
C HIS A 275 -3.49 -5.93 -2.22
N GLY A 276 -2.57 -5.71 -1.29
CA GLY A 276 -1.16 -5.99 -1.49
C GLY A 276 -0.34 -4.94 -2.25
N VAL A 277 -0.98 -3.85 -2.69
CA VAL A 277 -0.33 -2.72 -3.37
C VAL A 277 -0.16 -1.55 -2.41
N THR A 278 1.01 -0.91 -2.40
CA THR A 278 1.31 0.23 -1.54
C THR A 278 1.01 1.57 -2.20
N TYR A 279 0.56 2.49 -1.36
CA TYR A 279 0.24 3.87 -1.70
C TYR A 279 0.90 4.78 -0.66
N PRO A 280 1.68 5.79 -1.08
CA PRO A 280 2.27 6.72 -0.14
C PRO A 280 1.16 7.54 0.53
N ALA A 281 1.28 7.74 1.84
CA ALA A 281 0.45 8.63 2.62
C ALA A 281 1.32 9.65 3.35
N ARG A 282 0.73 10.78 3.73
CA ARG A 282 1.41 11.82 4.51
C ARG A 282 0.63 12.04 5.80
N LEU A 283 1.33 12.09 6.92
CA LEU A 283 0.75 12.61 8.16
C LEU A 283 0.84 14.13 8.14
N LYS A 284 -0.19 14.78 8.70
CA LYS A 284 -0.19 16.23 8.95
C LYS A 284 0.98 16.63 9.87
N TYR A 285 1.36 15.74 10.79
CA TYR A 285 2.49 15.91 11.70
C TYR A 285 3.59 14.91 11.36
N ALA A 286 4.72 15.41 10.86
CA ALA A 286 5.86 14.57 10.52
C ALA A 286 6.59 14.11 11.79
N CYS A 287 6.53 12.82 12.10
CA CYS A 287 7.40 12.21 13.10
C CYS A 287 8.70 11.79 12.41
N PHE A 288 9.78 12.56 12.62
CA PHE A 288 11.11 12.28 12.08
C PHE A 288 11.47 10.79 12.19
N GLY A 289 11.86 10.20 11.06
CA GLY A 289 12.30 8.80 11.02
C GLY A 289 11.21 7.75 11.15
N LEU A 290 9.94 8.14 11.09
CA LEU A 290 8.83 7.18 11.08
C LEU A 290 8.82 6.35 9.80
N GLN A 291 8.73 5.04 9.95
CA GLN A 291 8.33 4.12 8.89
C GLN A 291 7.04 3.44 9.33
N ALA A 292 5.99 3.62 8.53
CA ALA A 292 4.69 3.01 8.80
C ALA A 292 4.19 2.25 7.57
N ILE A 293 3.74 1.02 7.79
CA ILE A 293 3.04 0.21 6.81
C ILE A 293 1.70 -0.18 7.44
N VAL A 294 0.59 0.17 6.81
CA VAL A 294 -0.74 -0.09 7.37
C VAL A 294 -1.67 -0.64 6.29
N SER A 295 -2.39 -1.71 6.60
CA SER A 295 -3.47 -2.23 5.76
C SER A 295 -4.77 -2.05 6.52
N VAL A 296 -5.70 -1.30 5.94
CA VAL A 296 -7.01 -1.03 6.55
C VAL A 296 -8.11 -1.38 5.57
N PRO A 297 -9.06 -2.24 5.95
CA PRO A 297 -10.18 -2.59 5.11
C PRO A 297 -11.06 -1.35 4.85
N GLY A 298 -11.63 -1.27 3.64
CA GLY A 298 -12.57 -0.21 3.27
C GLY A 298 -11.92 1.10 2.78
N LEU A 299 -10.60 1.24 2.87
CA LEU A 299 -9.88 2.29 2.14
C LEU A 299 -10.00 2.08 0.63
N ARG A 300 -9.81 3.17 -0.11
CA ARG A 300 -10.13 3.28 -1.53
C ARG A 300 -9.08 4.05 -2.27
N THR A 301 -8.92 3.77 -3.56
CA THR A 301 -8.08 4.57 -4.45
C THR A 301 -8.89 5.53 -5.27
N ASP A 302 -8.27 6.64 -5.66
CA ASP A 302 -8.79 7.55 -6.67
C ASP A 302 -9.04 6.84 -8.02
N LEU A 303 -9.65 7.56 -8.97
CA LEU A 303 -9.98 7.01 -10.29
C LEU A 303 -8.73 6.63 -11.10
N SER A 304 -7.59 7.30 -10.88
CA SER A 304 -6.32 6.94 -11.49
C SER A 304 -5.67 5.72 -10.85
N GLY A 305 -6.17 5.25 -9.71
CA GLY A 305 -5.62 4.12 -8.97
C GLY A 305 -4.22 4.39 -8.44
N SER A 306 -3.83 5.66 -8.27
CA SER A 306 -2.48 6.10 -7.92
C SER A 306 -2.37 6.59 -6.48
N ALA A 307 -3.46 7.10 -5.91
CA ALA A 307 -3.50 7.62 -4.55
C ALA A 307 -4.70 7.06 -3.77
N ILE A 308 -4.61 7.13 -2.45
CA ILE A 308 -5.72 6.82 -1.56
C ILE A 308 -6.69 8.00 -1.55
N VAL A 309 -8.00 7.72 -1.53
CA VAL A 309 -9.03 8.74 -1.33
C VAL A 309 -8.99 9.21 0.12
N GLU A 310 -8.70 10.49 0.32
CA GLU A 310 -8.70 11.15 1.63
C GLU A 310 -10.15 11.38 2.08
N ASN A 311 -10.74 10.39 2.74
CA ASN A 311 -12.08 10.44 3.31
C ASN A 311 -12.02 10.28 4.85
N GLU A 312 -13.19 10.27 5.50
CA GLU A 312 -13.30 10.09 6.97
C GLU A 312 -12.62 8.81 7.47
N ALA A 313 -12.71 7.71 6.71
CA ALA A 313 -12.02 6.47 7.06
C ALA A 313 -10.50 6.62 7.02
N PHE A 314 -9.96 7.31 6.00
CA PHE A 314 -8.53 7.61 5.92
C PHE A 314 -8.05 8.52 7.07
N GLU A 315 -8.79 9.58 7.39
CA GLU A 315 -8.47 10.45 8.52
C GLU A 315 -8.49 9.70 9.85
N THR A 316 -9.49 8.82 10.07
CA THR A 316 -9.56 7.94 11.25
C THR A 316 -8.31 7.06 11.38
N VAL A 317 -7.79 6.55 10.25
CA VAL A 317 -6.55 5.76 10.23
C VAL A 317 -5.35 6.61 10.62
N LEU A 318 -5.25 7.84 10.12
CA LEU A 318 -4.16 8.76 10.45
C LEU A 318 -4.19 9.19 11.93
N GLU A 319 -5.37 9.44 12.49
CA GLU A 319 -5.55 9.75 13.92
C GLU A 319 -5.13 8.58 14.80
N THR A 320 -5.56 7.36 14.45
CA THR A 320 -5.14 6.16 15.19
C THR A 320 -3.65 5.91 15.05
N LEU A 321 -3.07 6.04 13.84
CA LEU A 321 -1.61 5.96 13.65
C LEU A 321 -0.87 6.96 14.53
N SER A 322 -1.35 8.20 14.62
CA SER A 322 -0.75 9.25 15.46
C SER A 322 -0.71 8.83 16.94
N ARG A 323 -1.82 8.30 17.48
CA ARG A 323 -1.86 7.75 18.85
C ARG A 323 -0.89 6.57 19.05
N GLN A 324 -0.67 5.76 18.04
CA GLN A 324 0.25 4.61 18.14
C GLN A 324 1.72 5.03 18.06
N ILE A 325 2.02 6.05 17.24
CA ILE A 325 3.34 6.70 17.23
C ILE A 325 3.65 7.27 18.61
N ASP A 326 2.66 7.87 19.26
CA ASP A 326 2.81 8.41 20.62
C ASP A 326 3.21 7.34 21.64
N GLY A 327 2.52 6.20 21.60
CA GLY A 327 2.87 5.04 22.40
C GLY A 327 4.26 4.50 22.07
N LEU A 328 4.66 4.53 20.79
CA LEU A 328 5.98 4.07 20.34
C LEU A 328 7.11 4.96 20.86
N VAL A 329 6.96 6.27 20.76
CA VAL A 329 7.88 7.28 21.30
C VAL A 329 8.02 7.14 22.81
N THR A 330 6.90 6.96 23.51
CA THR A 330 6.90 6.77 24.98
C THR A 330 7.70 5.52 25.37
N ARG A 331 7.51 4.41 24.65
CA ARG A 331 8.26 3.16 24.86
C ARG A 331 9.73 3.30 24.54
N LEU A 332 10.09 3.98 23.43
CA LEU A 332 11.49 4.24 23.08
C LEU A 332 12.16 5.06 24.19
N THR A 333 11.51 6.13 24.65
CA THR A 333 12.00 7.00 25.72
C THR A 333 12.21 6.22 27.03
N ALA A 334 11.29 5.32 27.39
CA ALA A 334 11.44 4.45 28.55
C ALA A 334 12.52 3.37 28.39
N GLY A 335 12.87 3.00 27.16
CA GLY A 335 13.84 1.97 26.83
C GLY A 335 15.26 2.47 26.51
N LEU A 336 15.51 3.78 26.55
CA LEU A 336 16.78 4.39 26.11
C LEU A 336 18.02 3.77 26.76
N GLU A 337 17.97 3.50 28.06
CA GLU A 337 19.11 2.93 28.80
C GLU A 337 19.46 1.51 28.35
N ARG A 338 18.52 0.78 27.75
CA ARG A 338 18.72 -0.58 27.23
C ARG A 338 19.35 -0.60 25.84
N LEU A 339 19.38 0.54 25.15
CA LEU A 339 19.98 0.66 23.84
C LEU A 339 21.52 0.63 23.94
N PRO A 340 22.21 0.05 22.94
CA PRO A 340 23.64 0.29 22.72
C PRO A 340 23.94 1.78 22.65
N VAL A 341 25.18 2.17 23.00
CA VAL A 341 25.59 3.59 23.10
C VAL A 341 25.29 4.35 21.80
N GLU A 342 25.64 3.77 20.65
CA GLU A 342 25.43 4.36 19.33
C GLU A 342 23.93 4.58 19.04
N ALA A 343 23.12 3.54 19.24
CA ALA A 343 21.67 3.60 19.06
C ALA A 343 20.98 4.57 20.04
N ARG A 344 21.55 4.76 21.23
CA ARG A 344 21.03 5.71 22.23
C ARG A 344 21.24 7.16 21.80
N ILE A 345 22.37 7.47 21.18
CA ILE A 345 22.65 8.79 20.60
C ILE A 345 21.64 9.08 19.49
N GLU A 346 21.49 8.13 18.56
CA GLU A 346 20.52 8.18 17.47
C GLU A 346 19.07 8.35 17.96
N ALA A 347 18.67 7.60 18.99
CA ALA A 347 17.35 7.73 19.60
C ALA A 347 17.15 9.08 20.28
N THR A 348 18.19 9.65 20.90
CA THR A 348 18.12 10.98 21.51
C THR A 348 17.88 12.05 20.46
N ASP A 349 18.64 12.02 19.35
CA ASP A 349 18.46 12.95 18.23
C ASP A 349 17.04 12.84 17.64
N LEU A 350 16.49 11.62 17.50
CA LEU A 350 15.11 11.43 17.02
C LEU A 350 14.06 11.99 18.00
N LEU A 351 14.20 11.67 19.28
CA LEU A 351 13.26 12.09 20.33
C LEU A 351 13.28 13.62 20.51
N ASP A 352 14.39 14.27 20.20
CA ASP A 352 14.48 15.73 20.17
C ASP A 352 13.64 16.38 19.11
N HIS A 353 13.77 15.93 17.86
CA HIS A 353 12.94 16.44 16.78
C HIS A 353 11.46 16.23 17.08
N TYR A 354 11.13 15.08 17.68
CA TYR A 354 9.77 14.79 18.10
C TYR A 354 9.28 15.73 19.22
N ALA A 355 10.08 15.97 20.25
CA ALA A 355 9.73 16.85 21.36
C ALA A 355 9.60 18.33 20.93
N ILE A 356 10.48 18.79 20.04
CA ILE A 356 10.39 20.13 19.42
C ILE A 356 9.07 20.27 18.65
N ASN A 357 8.74 19.28 17.80
CA ASN A 357 7.49 19.29 17.04
C ASN A 357 6.26 19.29 17.98
N CYS A 358 6.29 18.52 19.07
CA CYS A 358 5.24 18.58 20.11
C CYS A 358 5.10 19.99 20.68
N PHE A 359 6.23 20.64 21.01
CA PHE A 359 6.24 21.98 21.59
C PHE A 359 5.66 23.03 20.62
N GLU A 360 6.09 23.00 19.35
CA GLU A 360 5.59 23.90 18.29
C GLU A 360 4.09 23.77 18.04
N ASN A 361 3.54 22.56 18.24
CA ASN A 361 2.10 22.29 18.13
C ASN A 361 1.34 22.45 19.45
N GLY A 362 1.91 23.14 20.45
CA GLY A 362 1.25 23.45 21.72
C GLY A 362 1.16 22.29 22.72
N GLN A 363 1.81 21.16 22.45
CA GLN A 363 1.87 20.00 23.34
C GLN A 363 3.04 20.11 24.34
N HIS A 364 3.09 21.22 25.09
CA HIS A 364 4.25 21.58 25.93
C HIS A 364 4.55 20.56 27.04
N GLU A 365 3.55 20.10 27.79
CA GLU A 365 3.72 19.12 28.88
C GLU A 365 4.41 17.83 28.38
N ARG A 366 4.01 17.40 27.18
CA ARG A 366 4.56 16.23 26.54
C ARG A 366 6.01 16.43 26.12
N ALA A 367 6.32 17.57 25.49
CA ALA A 367 7.67 17.92 25.10
C ALA A 367 8.60 17.97 26.33
N GLU A 368 8.18 18.63 27.41
CA GLU A 368 8.92 18.71 28.67
C GLU A 368 9.16 17.33 29.29
N GLY A 369 8.15 16.45 29.25
CA GLY A 369 8.28 15.06 29.72
C GLY A 369 9.37 14.28 28.97
N ILE A 370 9.48 14.48 27.66
CA ILE A 370 10.54 13.87 26.84
C ILE A 370 11.89 14.51 27.18
N PHE A 371 12.01 15.84 27.15
CA PHE A 371 13.27 16.53 27.43
C PHE A 371 13.85 16.16 28.79
N LYS A 372 13.02 16.11 29.84
CA LYS A 372 13.44 15.72 31.19
C LYS A 372 14.08 14.32 31.22
N ARG A 373 13.58 13.37 30.41
CA ARG A 373 14.14 12.01 30.31
C ARG A 373 15.40 11.94 29.47
N LEU A 374 15.57 12.84 28.49
CA LEU A 374 16.76 12.89 27.64
C LEU A 374 17.98 13.51 28.35
N ARG A 375 17.78 14.45 29.27
CA ARG A 375 18.86 15.10 30.04
C ARG A 375 19.91 14.12 30.61
N PRO A 376 19.55 13.13 31.46
CA PRO A 376 20.54 12.22 32.04
C PRO A 376 21.22 11.33 30.99
N VAL A 377 20.51 10.96 29.93
CA VAL A 377 21.06 10.16 28.83
C VAL A 377 22.17 10.93 28.12
N ARG A 378 21.97 12.22 27.86
CA ARG A 378 22.96 13.09 27.21
C ARG A 378 24.21 13.27 28.07
N THR A 379 24.04 13.53 29.36
CA THR A 379 25.17 13.74 30.27
C THR A 379 25.98 12.46 30.47
N ASN A 380 25.34 11.29 30.50
CA ASN A 380 26.02 10.03 30.82
C ASN A 380 26.58 9.29 29.60
N THR A 381 25.95 9.44 28.43
CA THR A 381 26.30 8.63 27.24
C THR A 381 27.41 9.28 26.40
N LEU A 382 27.60 10.60 26.52
CA LEU A 382 28.49 11.37 25.63
C LEU A 382 29.87 11.67 26.21
N THR A 383 30.16 11.28 27.45
CA THR A 383 31.44 11.56 28.15
C THR A 383 32.65 10.80 27.60
N GLY A 384 32.46 9.91 26.62
CA GLY A 384 33.50 8.96 26.22
C GLY A 384 34.32 9.27 24.96
N ARG A 385 33.76 9.89 23.91
CA ARG A 385 34.38 9.81 22.55
C ARG A 385 33.92 10.81 21.46
N TYR A 386 33.00 11.74 21.74
CA TYR A 386 32.38 12.58 20.70
C TYR A 386 32.53 14.08 21.00
N ASP A 387 32.50 14.92 19.95
CA ASP A 387 32.48 16.39 20.06
C ASP A 387 31.19 16.87 20.74
N MET A 388 31.20 16.85 22.07
CA MET A 388 30.07 17.25 22.90
C MET A 388 29.75 18.73 22.74
N ALA A 389 30.78 19.57 22.57
CA ALA A 389 30.61 21.00 22.47
C ALA A 389 29.81 21.34 21.21
N GLU A 390 30.15 20.73 20.06
CA GLU A 390 29.41 20.94 18.82
C GLU A 390 27.96 20.44 18.92
N ARG A 391 27.72 19.27 19.52
CA ARG A 391 26.36 18.73 19.69
C ARG A 391 25.50 19.52 20.66
N PHE A 392 26.05 19.92 21.81
CA PHE A 392 25.34 20.77 22.78
C PHE A 392 25.05 22.15 22.19
N ALA A 393 26.00 22.74 21.46
CA ALA A 393 25.78 23.99 20.75
C ALA A 393 24.67 23.85 19.68
N ARG A 394 24.64 22.74 18.95
CA ARG A 394 23.59 22.43 17.97
C ARG A 394 22.22 22.30 18.64
N TRP A 395 22.09 21.50 19.70
CA TRP A 395 20.82 21.35 20.43
C TRP A 395 20.38 22.67 21.07
N SER A 396 21.29 23.41 21.71
CA SER A 396 20.98 24.73 22.29
C SER A 396 20.44 25.70 21.23
N ARG A 397 21.04 25.69 20.02
CA ARG A 397 20.56 26.48 18.88
C ARG A 397 19.17 26.02 18.41
N GLN A 398 18.98 24.71 18.19
CA GLN A 398 17.69 24.15 17.77
C GLN A 398 16.56 24.49 18.76
N TYR A 399 16.82 24.39 20.07
CA TYR A 399 15.83 24.75 21.09
C TYR A 399 15.53 26.23 21.12
N ARG A 400 16.55 27.09 20.96
CA ARG A 400 16.36 28.53 20.90
C ARG A 400 15.53 28.93 19.67
N ASP A 401 15.83 28.33 18.53
CA ASP A 401 15.10 28.56 17.28
C ASP A 401 13.63 28.11 17.40
N ALA A 402 13.36 27.06 18.18
CA ALA A 402 12.02 26.56 18.50
C ALA A 402 11.34 27.28 19.71
N GLY A 403 11.99 28.27 20.32
CA GLY A 403 11.46 29.00 21.49
C GLY A 403 11.45 28.22 22.81
N VAL A 404 12.21 27.14 22.93
CA VAL A 404 12.35 26.30 24.13
C VAL A 404 13.53 26.79 25.00
N ASP A 405 13.43 28.02 25.52
CA ASP A 405 14.53 28.72 26.19
C ASP A 405 15.09 28.00 27.43
N THR A 406 14.23 27.26 28.14
CA THR A 406 14.61 26.49 29.34
C THR A 406 15.59 25.36 29.00
N GLU A 407 15.35 24.64 27.91
CA GLU A 407 16.28 23.60 27.43
C GLU A 407 17.51 24.21 26.78
N ALA A 408 17.35 25.27 25.97
CA ALA A 408 18.48 25.97 25.37
C ALA A 408 19.51 26.42 26.43
N SER A 409 18.99 26.94 27.55
CA SER A 409 19.78 27.40 28.70
C SER A 409 20.44 26.26 29.49
N TYR A 410 19.80 25.09 29.56
CA TYR A 410 20.35 23.92 30.25
C TYR A 410 21.67 23.47 29.60
N TYR A 411 21.72 23.41 28.27
CA TYR A 411 22.94 23.00 27.54
C TYR A 411 23.99 24.10 27.45
N TYR A 412 23.59 25.37 27.50
CA TYR A 412 24.55 26.49 27.52
C TYR A 412 25.37 26.55 28.82
N ARG A 413 24.81 26.10 29.96
CA ARG A 413 25.53 26.07 31.25
C ARG A 413 26.48 24.88 31.41
N GLY A 414 26.42 23.89 30.53
CA GLY A 414 27.26 22.69 30.55
C GLY A 414 28.45 22.72 29.60
N ILE A 415 28.54 23.75 28.75
CA ILE A 415 29.73 24.14 27.97
C ILE A 415 30.55 25.08 28.84
#